data_AF-A0A5S3RR80-F1
#
_entry.id   AF-A0A5S3RR80-F1
#
_cell.length_a   1.000
_cell.length_b   1.000
_cell.length_c   1.000
_cell.angle_alpha   90.00
_cell.angle_beta   90.00
_cell.angle_gamma   90.00
#
_symmetry.space_group_name_H-M   'P 1'
#
loop_
_entity.id
_entity.type
_entity.pdbx_description
1 polymer ?
#
loop_
_entity_poly.entity_id
_entity_poly.type
_entity_poly.pdbx_seq_one_letter_code
_entity_poly.pdbx_strand_id
1 'polypeptide(L)'
;MNKSITIGLLVGLLSACGSGSEKDSELPCPPTPIAIDVNTVDLSINDGAYQANSLIVFNELTFDFETNGVPVYAKGNEYDPQQKYRTDCVTAPVIIGTNNSLTQFNIYSTADFNSALTAGTSLNQVFTVASIDTGDLQSYYQDGDAPTLAQLQDSLPFDAPRYFTLKLNQAPEFESSHIFYIEIGIDEQQILLETTELLIAEN
;
A
#
# COMPACT_ATOMS: atom_id res chain seq x y z
N MET A 1 -8.64 -64.98 -64.67
CA MET A 1 -7.86 -66.15 -64.21
C MET A 1 -7.31 -65.87 -62.83
N ASN A 2 -7.60 -66.78 -61.89
CA ASN A 2 -6.96 -67.09 -60.59
C ASN A 2 -6.84 -65.95 -59.56
N LYS A 3 -7.72 -65.82 -58.56
CA LYS A 3 -7.83 -66.60 -57.29
C LYS A 3 -6.47 -66.87 -56.63
N SER A 4 -6.23 -66.20 -55.50
CA SER A 4 -5.81 -66.83 -54.23
C SER A 4 -6.01 -65.87 -53.06
N ILE A 5 -6.85 -66.32 -52.13
CA ILE A 5 -7.11 -65.79 -50.80
C ILE A 5 -6.12 -66.51 -49.86
N THR A 6 -5.40 -65.77 -49.01
CA THR A 6 -4.71 -66.39 -47.87
C THR A 6 -5.08 -65.66 -46.59
N ILE A 7 -5.86 -66.37 -45.79
CA ILE A 7 -6.25 -66.10 -44.41
C ILE A 7 -5.02 -66.33 -43.52
N GLY A 8 -4.63 -65.32 -42.75
CA GLY A 8 -3.62 -65.40 -41.70
C GLY A 8 -4.29 -65.22 -40.34
N LEU A 9 -4.15 -66.24 -39.51
CA LEU A 9 -4.79 -66.47 -38.22
C LEU A 9 -4.65 -65.32 -37.20
N LEU A 10 -5.74 -65.13 -36.46
CA LEU A 10 -5.85 -64.45 -35.17
C LEU A 10 -5.34 -65.37 -34.03
N VAL A 11 -5.02 -64.76 -32.87
CA VAL A 11 -4.66 -65.31 -31.53
C VAL A 11 -3.17 -65.04 -31.19
N GLY A 12 -2.79 -64.34 -30.13
CA GLY A 12 -3.55 -63.71 -29.05
C GLY A 12 -2.66 -62.98 -28.02
N LEU A 13 -3.31 -62.09 -27.27
CA LEU A 13 -3.15 -61.76 -25.84
C LEU A 13 -1.95 -60.93 -25.33
N LEU A 14 -2.33 -59.71 -24.91
CA LEU A 14 -2.06 -59.07 -23.61
C LEU A 14 -0.60 -58.89 -23.16
N SER A 15 -0.13 -57.65 -23.25
CA SER A 15 0.68 -57.04 -22.18
C SER A 15 0.48 -55.52 -22.15
N ALA A 16 -0.03 -55.05 -21.00
CA ALA A 16 -0.03 -53.68 -20.49
C ALA A 16 -0.63 -52.60 -21.42
N CYS A 17 -1.89 -52.16 -21.26
CA CYS A 17 -2.32 -51.33 -20.13
C CYS A 17 -1.15 -50.65 -19.40
N GLY A 18 -0.43 -49.79 -20.12
CA GLY A 18 0.27 -48.69 -19.49
C GLY A 18 -0.79 -47.75 -18.94
N SER A 19 -1.26 -48.02 -17.72
CA SER A 19 -1.91 -47.02 -16.89
C SER A 19 -0.88 -45.92 -16.61
N GLY A 20 -0.68 -45.04 -17.59
CA GLY A 20 -0.19 -43.70 -17.33
C GLY A 20 -1.23 -43.07 -16.44
N SER A 21 -1.07 -43.31 -15.13
CA SER A 21 -1.79 -42.58 -14.11
C SER A 21 -1.40 -41.14 -14.38
N GLU A 22 -2.30 -40.37 -14.99
CA GLU A 22 -2.27 -38.93 -14.86
C GLU A 22 -2.11 -38.72 -13.37
N LYS A 23 -0.90 -38.32 -12.96
CA LYS A 23 -0.69 -37.93 -11.58
C LYS A 23 -1.75 -36.87 -11.35
N ASP A 24 -2.71 -37.15 -10.47
CA ASP A 24 -3.53 -36.12 -9.84
C ASP A 24 -2.56 -35.02 -9.46
N SER A 25 -2.50 -34.02 -10.31
CA SER A 25 -1.49 -32.97 -10.24
C SER A 25 -2.06 -32.08 -9.17
N GLU A 26 -1.67 -32.36 -7.92
CA GLU A 26 -2.06 -31.56 -6.78
C GLU A 26 -1.90 -30.10 -7.18
N LEU A 27 -3.02 -29.36 -7.16
CA LEU A 27 -3.05 -27.98 -7.65
C LEU A 27 -1.91 -27.22 -6.94
N PRO A 28 -1.18 -26.33 -7.62
CA PRO A 28 -0.12 -25.58 -6.95
C PRO A 28 -0.73 -24.53 -6.02
N CYS A 29 0.06 -24.08 -5.06
CA CYS A 29 -0.28 -22.89 -4.29
C CYS A 29 -0.12 -21.63 -5.15
N PRO A 30 -0.93 -20.58 -4.89
CA PRO A 30 -0.71 -19.31 -5.55
C PRO A 30 0.66 -18.74 -5.14
N PRO A 31 1.37 -18.05 -6.05
CA PRO A 31 2.60 -17.36 -5.69
C PRO A 31 2.33 -16.30 -4.62
N THR A 32 3.32 -16.05 -3.77
CA THR A 32 3.25 -14.99 -2.77
C THR A 32 3.84 -13.70 -3.36
N PRO A 33 3.13 -12.56 -3.28
CA PRO A 33 3.69 -11.27 -3.66
C PRO A 33 4.93 -10.95 -2.82
N ILE A 34 5.89 -10.25 -3.41
CA ILE A 34 7.12 -9.80 -2.75
C ILE A 34 7.07 -8.31 -2.39
N ALA A 35 6.17 -7.56 -3.03
CA ALA A 35 5.94 -6.15 -2.77
C ALA A 35 4.58 -5.73 -3.33
N ILE A 36 4.18 -4.49 -3.07
CA ILE A 36 3.03 -3.83 -3.72
C ILE A 36 3.54 -2.70 -4.61
N ASP A 37 3.07 -2.65 -5.85
CA ASP A 37 3.18 -1.49 -6.74
C ASP A 37 2.01 -0.55 -6.45
N VAL A 38 2.31 0.56 -5.77
CA VAL A 38 1.37 1.54 -5.25
C VAL A 38 0.69 2.27 -6.39
N ASN A 39 -0.64 2.28 -6.35
CA ASN A 39 -1.48 3.01 -7.31
C ASN A 39 -2.36 4.07 -6.65
N THR A 40 -2.60 3.94 -5.34
CA THR A 40 -3.51 4.77 -4.57
C THR A 40 -3.00 4.90 -3.15
N VAL A 41 -3.37 5.99 -2.49
CA VAL A 41 -3.16 6.21 -1.06
C VAL A 41 -4.51 6.58 -0.48
N ASP A 42 -4.95 5.84 0.53
CA ASP A 42 -6.14 6.18 1.29
C ASP A 42 -5.74 7.05 2.47
N LEU A 43 -6.58 8.06 2.77
CA LEU A 43 -6.45 8.94 3.92
C LEU A 43 -7.64 8.73 4.85
N SER A 44 -7.36 8.52 6.13
CA SER A 44 -8.35 8.59 7.20
C SER A 44 -7.92 9.59 8.27
N ILE A 45 -8.90 10.28 8.85
CA ILE A 45 -8.68 11.23 9.94
C ILE A 45 -9.25 10.60 11.22
N ASN A 46 -8.41 10.38 12.23
CA ASN A 46 -8.77 9.69 13.48
C ASN A 46 -9.56 8.40 13.23
N ASP A 47 -9.04 7.50 12.39
CA ASP A 47 -9.71 6.25 12.02
C ASP A 47 -11.15 6.43 11.45
N GLY A 48 -11.43 7.60 10.85
CA GLY A 48 -12.73 7.94 10.29
C GLY A 48 -13.78 8.39 11.33
N ALA A 49 -13.34 8.74 12.55
CA ALA A 49 -14.25 9.11 13.64
C ALA A 49 -14.93 10.48 13.45
N TYR A 50 -14.35 11.39 12.67
CA TYR A 50 -14.85 12.76 12.57
C TYR A 50 -15.85 12.98 11.44
N GLN A 51 -16.86 13.80 11.75
CA GLN A 51 -17.81 14.36 10.79
C GLN A 51 -17.39 15.80 10.46
N ALA A 52 -17.73 16.27 9.27
CA ALA A 52 -17.43 17.65 8.85
C ALA A 52 -17.92 18.68 9.89
N ASN A 53 -17.10 19.70 10.15
CA ASN A 53 -17.36 20.79 11.12
C ASN A 53 -17.49 20.38 12.59
N SER A 54 -17.02 19.18 12.96
CA SER A 54 -16.82 18.85 14.37
C SER A 54 -15.62 19.64 14.90
N LEU A 55 -15.75 20.27 16.08
CA LEU A 55 -14.62 20.89 16.76
C LEU A 55 -13.64 19.81 17.20
N ILE A 56 -12.37 19.99 16.86
CA ILE A 56 -11.28 19.05 17.13
C ILE A 56 -10.15 19.81 17.81
N VAL A 57 -9.69 19.30 18.94
CA VAL A 57 -8.46 19.80 19.58
C VAL A 57 -7.28 19.32 18.75
N PHE A 58 -6.38 20.24 18.37
CA PHE A 58 -5.34 19.94 17.38
C PHE A 58 -4.45 18.72 17.73
N ASN A 59 -4.16 18.50 19.02
CA ASN A 59 -3.29 17.42 19.48
C ASN A 59 -3.98 16.04 19.50
N GLU A 60 -5.30 16.01 19.27
CA GLU A 60 -6.06 14.78 19.07
C GLU A 60 -6.12 14.39 17.59
N LEU A 61 -5.75 15.28 16.66
CA LEU A 61 -5.87 15.07 15.23
C LEU A 61 -4.76 14.16 14.69
N THR A 62 -5.15 13.04 14.08
CA THR A 62 -4.28 12.10 13.38
C THR A 62 -4.68 11.98 11.92
N PHE A 63 -3.68 11.95 11.04
CA PHE A 63 -3.85 11.66 9.62
C PHE A 63 -3.16 10.34 9.34
N ASP A 64 -3.95 9.33 9.02
CA ASP A 64 -3.50 7.97 8.80
C ASP A 64 -3.60 7.65 7.30
N PHE A 65 -2.46 7.28 6.73
CA PHE A 65 -2.30 6.99 5.31
C PHE A 65 -2.00 5.51 5.12
N GLU A 66 -2.71 4.88 4.19
CA GLU A 66 -2.48 3.51 3.76
C GLU A 66 -2.23 3.48 2.25
N THR A 67 -1.09 2.92 1.83
CA THR A 67 -0.81 2.73 0.40
C THR A 67 -1.48 1.46 -0.11
N ASN A 68 -2.13 1.56 -1.25
CA ASN A 68 -2.83 0.47 -1.92
C ASN A 68 -2.30 0.30 -3.35
N GLY A 69 -2.41 -0.92 -3.87
CA GLY A 69 -1.70 -1.25 -5.11
C GLY A 69 -1.86 -2.67 -5.61
N VAL A 70 -1.08 -2.98 -6.64
CA VAL A 70 -1.07 -4.29 -7.30
C VAL A 70 0.07 -5.13 -6.73
N PRO A 71 -0.15 -6.42 -6.44
CA PRO A 71 0.93 -7.30 -6.00
C PRO A 71 2.02 -7.45 -7.07
N VAL A 72 3.26 -7.25 -6.67
CA VAL A 72 4.47 -7.53 -7.46
C VAL A 72 5.00 -8.90 -7.08
N TYR A 73 5.37 -9.71 -8.07
CA TYR A 73 5.87 -11.05 -7.87
C TYR A 73 7.33 -11.17 -8.33
N ALA A 74 8.04 -12.14 -7.76
CA ALA A 74 9.36 -12.50 -8.27
C ALA A 74 9.26 -12.97 -9.73
N LYS A 75 10.23 -12.58 -10.55
CA LYS A 75 10.28 -12.95 -11.97
C LYS A 75 10.20 -14.47 -12.16
N GLY A 76 9.28 -14.92 -13.00
CA GLY A 76 9.02 -16.35 -13.26
C GLY A 76 8.15 -17.03 -12.20
N ASN A 77 7.63 -16.29 -11.22
CA ASN A 77 6.68 -16.75 -10.20
C ASN A 77 5.46 -15.81 -10.14
N GLU A 78 5.04 -15.28 -11.28
CA GLU A 78 3.89 -14.40 -11.40
C GLU A 78 2.57 -15.16 -11.21
N TYR A 79 1.56 -14.47 -10.68
CA TYR A 79 0.20 -15.01 -10.59
C TYR A 79 -0.43 -15.13 -11.99
N ASP A 80 -0.87 -16.33 -12.36
CA ASP A 80 -1.62 -16.57 -13.60
C ASP A 80 -3.13 -16.65 -13.29
N PRO A 81 -3.94 -15.65 -13.69
CA PRO A 81 -5.38 -15.64 -13.44
C PRO A 81 -6.15 -16.77 -14.15
N GLN A 82 -5.55 -17.47 -15.12
CA GLN A 82 -6.16 -18.61 -15.80
C GLN A 82 -5.82 -19.94 -15.14
N GLN A 83 -4.81 -19.97 -14.27
CA GLN A 83 -4.40 -21.17 -13.56
C GLN A 83 -5.30 -21.41 -12.34
N LYS A 84 -5.66 -22.68 -12.11
CA LYS A 84 -6.33 -23.09 -10.87
C LYS A 84 -5.29 -23.30 -9.78
N TYR A 85 -5.48 -22.62 -8.66
CA TYR A 85 -4.66 -22.77 -7.47
C TYR A 85 -5.44 -23.46 -6.34
N ARG A 86 -4.70 -24.04 -5.41
CA ARG A 86 -5.26 -24.48 -4.13
C ARG A 86 -5.70 -23.29 -3.29
N THR A 87 -6.75 -23.51 -2.51
CA THR A 87 -7.28 -22.51 -1.56
C THR A 87 -6.87 -22.79 -0.11
N ASP A 88 -6.26 -23.94 0.17
CA ASP A 88 -5.86 -24.41 1.50
C ASP A 88 -4.35 -24.24 1.77
N CYS A 89 -3.68 -23.39 1.01
CA CYS A 89 -2.28 -23.07 1.22
C CYS A 89 -2.11 -22.22 2.49
N VAL A 90 -1.39 -22.76 3.46
CA VAL A 90 -1.05 -22.03 4.68
C VAL A 90 0.14 -21.12 4.37
N THR A 91 -0.10 -19.81 4.30
CA THR A 91 0.96 -18.80 4.28
C THR A 91 1.04 -18.12 5.64
N ALA A 92 2.26 -17.90 6.14
CA ALA A 92 2.45 -17.03 7.29
C ALA A 92 2.04 -15.60 6.89
N PRO A 93 1.42 -14.82 7.79
CA PRO A 93 1.17 -13.42 7.53
C PRO A 93 2.52 -12.70 7.37
N VAL A 94 2.75 -12.12 6.20
CA VAL A 94 3.93 -11.30 5.90
C VAL A 94 3.41 -9.90 5.55
N ILE A 95 3.87 -8.89 6.28
CA ILE A 95 3.73 -7.50 5.84
C ILE A 95 4.73 -7.32 4.70
N ILE A 96 4.21 -7.18 3.48
CA ILE A 96 5.02 -6.91 2.29
C ILE A 96 5.17 -5.40 2.11
N GLY A 97 6.38 -4.94 1.85
CA GLY A 97 6.67 -3.53 1.57
C GLY A 97 6.12 -3.08 0.21
N THR A 98 6.43 -1.84 -0.17
CA THR A 98 6.12 -1.32 -1.51
C THR A 98 7.32 -1.51 -2.44
N ASN A 99 7.10 -1.40 -3.76
CA ASN A 99 8.14 -1.43 -4.79
C ASN A 99 8.43 -0.02 -5.36
N ASN A 100 7.87 1.02 -4.73
CA ASN A 100 7.93 2.40 -5.20
C ASN A 100 8.68 3.26 -4.19
N SER A 101 9.17 4.41 -4.63
CA SER A 101 9.78 5.41 -3.77
C SER A 101 8.80 6.53 -3.45
N LEU A 102 8.71 6.95 -2.19
CA LEU A 102 8.13 8.24 -1.84
C LEU A 102 9.12 9.32 -2.30
N THR A 103 8.65 10.25 -3.14
CA THR A 103 9.47 11.31 -3.75
C THR A 103 9.03 12.70 -3.32
N GLN A 104 7.81 12.86 -2.83
CA GLN A 104 7.26 14.12 -2.33
C GLN A 104 6.17 13.87 -1.30
N PHE A 105 6.05 14.76 -0.32
CA PHE A 105 4.90 14.77 0.59
C PHE A 105 4.66 16.20 1.12
N ASN A 106 3.67 16.90 0.58
CA ASN A 106 3.30 18.23 1.02
C ASN A 106 1.89 18.27 1.60
N ILE A 107 1.68 19.11 2.60
CA ILE A 107 0.37 19.44 3.15
C ILE A 107 0.13 20.94 3.08
N TYR A 108 -1.05 21.32 2.64
CA TYR A 108 -1.53 22.69 2.53
C TYR A 108 -2.90 22.80 3.20
N SER A 109 -3.34 24.03 3.47
CA SER A 109 -4.65 24.33 4.05
C SER A 109 -5.37 25.44 3.28
N THR A 110 -6.70 25.38 3.22
CA THR A 110 -7.56 26.45 2.69
C THR A 110 -7.62 27.69 3.57
N ALA A 111 -7.30 27.58 4.86
CA ALA A 111 -7.30 28.69 5.82
C ALA A 111 -5.88 28.97 6.32
N ASP A 112 -5.67 30.21 6.77
CA ASP A 112 -4.46 30.63 7.47
C ASP A 112 -4.29 29.78 8.74
N PHE A 113 -3.12 29.19 8.93
CA PHE A 113 -2.81 28.45 10.15
C PHE A 113 -2.31 29.40 11.24
N ASN A 114 -1.50 30.38 10.84
CA ASN A 114 -1.10 31.52 11.66
C ASN A 114 -0.60 32.65 10.75
N SER A 115 -0.24 33.80 11.33
CA SER A 115 0.29 34.96 10.59
C SER A 115 1.53 34.70 9.71
N ALA A 116 2.30 33.63 9.96
CA ALA A 116 3.45 33.23 9.15
C ALA A 116 3.13 32.10 8.15
N LEU A 117 2.08 31.32 8.40
CA LEU A 117 1.64 30.17 7.61
C LEU A 117 0.23 30.45 7.06
N THR A 118 0.17 31.28 6.02
CA THR A 118 -1.11 31.65 5.39
C THR A 118 -1.67 30.51 4.54
N ALA A 119 -2.94 30.59 4.16
CA ALA A 119 -3.61 29.65 3.28
C ALA A 119 -2.79 29.37 2.02
N GLY A 120 -2.73 28.10 1.62
CA GLY A 120 -1.95 27.63 0.47
C GLY A 120 -0.43 27.56 0.69
N THR A 121 0.10 27.95 1.85
CA THR A 121 1.52 27.69 2.18
C THR A 121 1.72 26.26 2.68
N SER A 122 2.94 25.74 2.55
CA SER A 122 3.28 24.41 3.06
C SER A 122 3.21 24.41 4.58
N LEU A 123 2.48 23.43 5.12
CA LEU A 123 2.31 23.18 6.54
C LEU A 123 3.24 22.07 7.05
N ASN A 124 4.17 21.57 6.25
CA ASN A 124 5.03 20.43 6.61
C ASN A 124 5.78 20.62 7.94
N GLN A 125 6.08 21.86 8.33
CA GLN A 125 6.74 22.16 9.60
C GLN A 125 5.85 21.99 10.84
N VAL A 126 4.52 22.03 10.68
CA VAL A 126 3.55 21.87 11.78
C VAL A 126 2.96 20.45 11.88
N PHE A 127 3.40 19.54 11.02
CA PHE A 127 3.05 18.12 11.08
C PHE A 127 4.26 17.30 11.51
N THR A 128 4.10 16.43 12.51
CA THR A 128 5.09 15.44 12.92
C THR A 128 4.74 14.05 12.45
N VAL A 129 5.77 13.27 12.14
CA VAL A 129 5.66 11.87 11.75
C VAL A 129 5.52 11.02 13.00
N ALA A 130 4.29 10.61 13.31
CA ALA A 130 3.99 9.81 14.50
C ALA A 130 4.38 8.34 14.33
N SER A 131 4.20 7.80 13.12
CA SER A 131 4.67 6.47 12.76
C SER A 131 4.83 6.34 11.25
N ILE A 132 5.74 5.47 10.85
CA ILE A 132 5.91 5.05 9.48
C ILE A 132 6.27 3.55 9.48
N ASP A 133 5.81 2.80 8.49
CA ASP A 133 6.10 1.37 8.37
C ASP A 133 7.02 1.12 7.18
N THR A 134 8.29 1.49 7.34
CA THR A 134 9.37 1.22 6.37
C THR A 134 10.28 0.07 6.79
N GLY A 135 9.90 -0.72 7.81
CA GLY A 135 10.72 -1.84 8.30
C GLY A 135 12.05 -1.44 8.98
N ASP A 136 12.46 -0.17 8.91
CA ASP A 136 13.70 0.30 9.55
C ASP A 136 13.60 1.80 9.90
N LEU A 137 13.10 2.12 11.09
CA LEU A 137 13.02 3.50 11.61
C LEU A 137 13.68 3.71 12.95
N GLN A 138 14.15 2.66 13.61
CA GLN A 138 14.99 2.82 14.80
C GLN A 138 16.27 3.63 14.49
N SER A 139 16.67 3.72 13.21
CA SER A 139 17.80 4.54 12.75
C SER A 139 17.49 6.03 12.59
N TYR A 140 16.23 6.42 12.34
CA TYR A 140 15.83 7.82 12.10
C TYR A 140 15.52 8.60 13.39
N TYR A 141 15.10 7.93 14.45
CA TYR A 141 14.71 8.55 15.73
C TYR A 141 15.82 8.46 16.77
N GLN A 142 16.93 9.18 16.58
CA GLN A 142 18.07 9.10 17.51
C GLN A 142 17.92 9.96 18.78
N ASP A 143 17.04 10.97 18.78
CA ASP A 143 17.00 11.99 19.85
C ASP A 143 15.66 12.13 20.60
N GLY A 144 14.72 11.18 20.44
CA GLY A 144 13.51 11.10 21.26
C GLY A 144 12.33 12.00 20.85
N ASP A 145 12.53 12.97 19.95
CA ASP A 145 11.46 13.77 19.34
C ASP A 145 11.09 13.24 17.94
N ALA A 146 9.78 13.22 17.65
CA ALA A 146 9.28 12.89 16.31
C ALA A 146 9.63 14.01 15.32
N PRO A 147 10.22 13.71 14.15
CA PRO A 147 10.59 14.68 13.14
C PRO A 147 9.34 15.28 12.51
N THR A 148 9.49 16.50 12.02
CA THR A 148 8.45 17.13 11.20
C THR A 148 8.45 16.52 9.79
N LEU A 149 7.33 16.69 9.09
CA LEU A 149 7.26 16.32 7.68
C LEU A 149 8.30 17.09 6.85
N ALA A 150 8.60 18.35 7.24
CA ALA A 150 9.66 19.13 6.60
C ALA A 150 11.04 18.45 6.73
N GLN A 151 11.37 17.91 7.90
CA GLN A 151 12.62 17.16 8.09
C GLN A 151 12.63 15.83 7.32
N LEU A 152 11.48 15.17 7.20
CA LEU A 152 11.36 13.95 6.39
C LEU A 152 11.63 14.24 4.90
N GLN A 153 11.19 15.40 4.39
CA GLN A 153 11.42 15.77 3.00
C GLN A 153 12.90 15.86 2.61
N ASP A 154 13.76 16.26 3.55
CA ASP A 154 15.20 16.33 3.32
C ASP A 154 15.84 14.94 3.11
N SER A 155 15.13 13.86 3.46
CA SER A 155 15.56 12.47 3.32
C SER A 155 14.99 11.75 2.10
N LEU A 156 14.16 12.41 1.29
CA LEU A 156 13.57 11.81 0.09
C LEU A 156 14.63 11.70 -1.05
N PRO A 157 14.54 10.67 -1.91
CA PRO A 157 13.53 9.61 -1.91
C PRO A 157 13.90 8.43 -1.00
N PHE A 158 12.88 7.73 -0.49
CA PHE A 158 13.02 6.43 0.20
C PHE A 158 11.82 5.53 -0.13
N ASP A 159 11.89 4.24 0.21
CA ASP A 159 10.83 3.27 -0.07
C ASP A 159 9.47 3.74 0.48
N ALA A 160 8.45 3.82 -0.38
CA ALA A 160 7.13 4.29 0.03
C ALA A 160 6.58 3.40 1.16
N PRO A 161 6.12 3.97 2.27
CA PRO A 161 5.64 3.16 3.37
C PRO A 161 4.30 2.49 3.05
N ARG A 162 4.03 1.34 3.67
CA ARG A 162 2.68 0.76 3.65
C ARG A 162 1.70 1.58 4.47
N TYR A 163 2.15 1.99 5.66
CA TYR A 163 1.40 2.79 6.62
C TYR A 163 2.22 4.00 7.07
N PHE A 164 1.56 5.14 7.18
CA PHE A 164 2.18 6.39 7.60
C PHE A 164 1.18 7.22 8.40
N THR A 165 1.58 7.78 9.54
CA THR A 165 0.71 8.58 10.39
C THR A 165 1.35 9.93 10.72
N LEU A 166 0.58 10.99 10.55
CA LEU A 166 0.94 12.35 10.94
C LEU A 166 0.08 12.87 12.07
N LYS A 167 0.63 13.80 12.84
CA LYS A 167 -0.09 14.59 13.85
C LYS A 167 0.28 16.05 13.73
N LEU A 168 -0.62 16.95 14.14
CA LEU A 168 -0.26 18.34 14.35
C LEU A 168 0.62 18.45 15.61
N ASN A 169 1.71 19.20 15.51
CA ASN A 169 2.59 19.52 16.66
C ASN A 169 2.36 20.94 17.21
N GLN A 170 1.54 21.72 16.51
CA GLN A 170 1.21 23.11 16.84
C GLN A 170 -0.28 23.34 16.53
N ALA A 171 -0.97 24.09 17.38
CA ALA A 171 -2.34 24.56 17.11
C ALA A 171 -2.35 25.68 16.06
N PRO A 172 -3.46 25.87 15.32
CA PRO A 172 -3.69 27.12 14.61
C PRO A 172 -3.76 28.29 15.60
N GLU A 173 -3.42 29.50 15.15
CA GLU A 173 -3.41 30.73 15.98
C GLU A 173 -4.81 31.07 16.52
N PHE A 174 -5.84 30.71 15.77
CA PHE A 174 -7.25 30.89 16.13
C PHE A 174 -8.03 29.62 15.79
N GLU A 175 -9.20 29.45 16.41
CA GLU A 175 -10.16 28.43 15.96
C GLU A 175 -10.58 28.74 14.52
N SER A 176 -10.38 27.78 13.61
CA SER A 176 -10.71 27.94 12.20
C SER A 176 -11.02 26.61 11.52
N SER A 177 -11.80 26.70 10.45
CA SER A 177 -12.11 25.57 9.57
C SER A 177 -11.03 25.39 8.51
N HIS A 178 -10.47 24.18 8.43
CA HIS A 178 -9.43 23.79 7.49
C HIS A 178 -9.91 22.64 6.59
N ILE A 179 -9.70 22.78 5.30
CA ILE A 179 -9.60 21.65 4.37
C ILE A 179 -8.12 21.50 4.06
N PHE A 180 -7.55 20.33 4.34
CA PHE A 180 -6.17 20.05 4.01
C PHE A 180 -6.06 19.42 2.63
N TYR A 181 -5.17 19.95 1.81
CA TYR A 181 -4.76 19.34 0.55
C TYR A 181 -3.41 18.68 0.76
N ILE A 182 -3.33 17.41 0.38
CA ILE A 182 -2.14 16.59 0.57
C ILE A 182 -1.66 16.12 -0.80
N GLU A 183 -0.41 16.43 -1.11
CA GLU A 183 0.26 16.01 -2.34
C GLU A 183 1.33 14.96 -2.01
N ILE A 184 1.19 13.77 -2.58
CA ILE A 184 2.11 12.66 -2.37
C ILE A 184 2.70 12.27 -3.72
N GLY A 185 4.03 12.30 -3.83
CA GLY A 185 4.76 11.80 -4.98
C GLY A 185 5.19 10.36 -4.73
N ILE A 186 4.80 9.45 -5.62
CA ILE A 186 5.20 8.03 -5.60
C ILE A 186 5.83 7.72 -6.95
N ASP A 187 7.13 7.45 -6.96
CA ASP A 187 7.97 7.44 -8.17
C ASP A 187 7.73 8.70 -9.02
N GLU A 188 7.24 8.52 -10.26
CA GLU A 188 6.90 9.59 -11.21
C GLU A 188 5.42 10.01 -11.12
N GLN A 189 4.61 9.37 -10.26
CA GLN A 189 3.19 9.65 -10.10
C GLN A 189 2.94 10.66 -8.99
N GLN A 190 1.90 11.48 -9.16
CA GLN A 190 1.39 12.38 -8.13
C GLN A 190 -0.01 11.94 -7.71
N ILE A 191 -0.20 11.77 -6.40
CA ILE A 191 -1.47 11.48 -5.75
C ILE A 191 -1.89 12.72 -4.99
N LEU A 192 -3.16 13.12 -5.16
CA LEU A 192 -3.76 14.28 -4.51
C LEU A 192 -4.89 13.80 -3.61
N LEU A 193 -4.84 14.15 -2.33
CA LEU A 193 -5.86 13.83 -1.34
C LEU A 193 -6.40 15.11 -0.73
N GLU A 194 -7.65 15.07 -0.28
CA GLU A 194 -8.29 16.16 0.46
C GLU A 194 -9.00 15.61 1.69
N THR A 195 -8.98 16.38 2.77
CA THR A 195 -9.80 16.08 3.95
C THR A 195 -11.21 16.60 3.78
N THR A 196 -12.14 16.12 4.60
CA THR A 196 -13.33 16.91 4.92
C THR A 196 -12.93 18.21 5.64
N GLU A 197 -13.87 19.15 5.77
CA GLU A 197 -13.66 20.35 6.58
C GLU A 197 -13.53 20.00 8.07
N LEU A 198 -12.43 20.44 8.69
CA LEU A 198 -12.08 20.20 10.09
C LEU A 198 -12.06 21.54 10.83
N LEU A 199 -12.89 21.69 11.86
CA LEU A 199 -12.84 22.85 12.75
C LEU A 199 -11.80 22.59 13.85
N ILE A 200 -10.68 23.30 13.83
CA ILE A 200 -9.53 23.01 14.70
C ILE A 200 -9.33 24.15 15.70
N ALA A 201 -9.08 23.80 16.96
CA ALA A 201 -8.74 24.74 18.02
C ALA A 201 -7.56 24.27 18.89
N GLU A 202 -7.03 25.18 19.70
CA GLU A 202 -5.98 24.88 20.68
C GLU A 202 -6.48 24.02 21.85
N ASN A 203 -7.72 24.27 22.34
CA ASN A 203 -8.48 23.47 23.34
C ASN A 203 -9.97 23.79 23.31
#